data_AF-E0LSR6-F1
#
_entry.id   AF-E0LSR6-F1
#
_cell.length_a   1.000
_cell.length_b   1.000
_cell.length_c   1.000
_cell.angle_alpha   90.00
_cell.angle_beta   90.00
_cell.angle_gamma   90.00
#
_symmetry.space_group_name_H-M   'P 1'
#
loop_
_entity.id
_entity.type
_entity.pdbx_description
1 polymer ?
#
loop_
_entity_poly.entity_id
_entity_poly.type
_entity_poly.pdbx_seq_one_letter_code
_entity_poly.pdbx_strand_id
1 'polypeptide(L)'
;MNVIRNTLFILPLLSPLVVVAAPYDTLKFALRQQQITDDLRQKCQILPAVSDEKLRQTFINDKQNMEQNQATLKAAVQALKNQDNPAYRERVAQVVCPPQTE
;
A
#
# COMPACT_ATOMS: atom_id res chain seq x y z
N MET A 1 38.49 41.40 -42.08
CA MET A 1 37.79 41.50 -40.78
C MET A 1 36.62 40.53 -40.81
N ASN A 2 36.72 39.38 -40.13
CA ASN A 2 35.59 38.46 -39.95
C ASN A 2 35.41 38.23 -38.44
N VAL A 3 34.26 38.62 -37.91
CA VAL A 3 33.90 38.45 -36.50
C VAL A 3 33.02 37.21 -36.40
N ILE A 4 33.59 36.09 -35.94
CA ILE A 4 32.81 34.88 -35.66
C ILE A 4 32.26 35.01 -34.24
N ARG A 5 30.97 35.33 -34.17
CA ARG A 5 30.22 35.54 -32.93
C ARG A 5 29.75 34.17 -32.42
N ASN A 6 30.56 33.54 -31.58
CA ASN A 6 30.23 32.23 -30.99
C ASN A 6 29.28 32.41 -29.80
N THR A 7 27.97 32.33 -30.06
CA THR A 7 26.94 32.28 -29.01
C THR A 7 26.94 30.91 -28.33
N LEU A 8 27.50 30.85 -27.13
CA LEU A 8 27.48 29.67 -26.27
C LEU A 8 26.05 29.48 -25.70
N PHE A 9 25.30 28.52 -26.26
CA PHE A 9 23.98 28.14 -25.76
C PHE A 9 24.16 27.14 -24.62
N ILE A 10 24.05 27.59 -23.37
CA ILE A 10 24.13 26.74 -22.18
C ILE A 10 22.77 26.07 -21.98
N LEU A 11 22.67 24.78 -22.31
CA LEU A 11 21.49 23.97 -22.06
C LEU A 11 21.48 23.55 -20.58
N PRO A 12 20.47 23.92 -19.77
CA PRO A 12 20.41 23.48 -18.39
C PRO A 12 20.03 21.99 -18.35
N LEU A 13 20.91 21.16 -17.80
CA LEU A 13 20.61 19.77 -17.46
C LEU A 13 19.53 19.75 -16.36
N LEU A 14 18.27 19.64 -16.78
CA LEU A 14 17.17 19.24 -15.90
C LEU A 14 17.43 17.81 -15.43
N SER A 15 18.05 17.69 -14.25
CA SER A 15 18.23 16.41 -13.59
C SER A 15 16.88 15.94 -13.05
N PRO A 16 16.39 14.75 -13.40
CA PRO A 16 15.16 14.23 -12.80
C PRO A 16 15.41 13.97 -11.32
N LEU A 17 14.64 14.63 -10.45
CA LEU A 17 14.60 14.32 -9.03
C LEU A 17 13.99 12.92 -8.86
N VAL A 18 14.84 11.91 -8.79
CA VAL A 18 14.41 10.56 -8.44
C VAL A 18 14.15 10.57 -6.94
N VAL A 19 12.87 10.63 -6.56
CA VAL A 19 12.45 10.46 -5.17
C VAL A 19 12.64 8.97 -4.82
N VAL A 20 13.85 8.62 -4.36
CA VAL A 20 14.14 7.29 -3.85
C VAL A 20 13.48 7.19 -2.47
N ALA A 21 12.39 6.43 -2.37
CA ALA A 21 11.84 6.07 -1.07
C ALA A 21 12.94 5.38 -0.25
N ALA A 22 13.14 5.80 1.00
CA ALA A 22 14.18 5.24 1.83
C ALA A 22 13.94 3.72 2.00
N PRO A 23 14.97 2.87 1.93
CA PRO A 23 14.82 1.41 2.06
C PRO A 23 14.19 0.97 3.39
N TYR A 24 14.21 1.84 4.41
CA TYR A 24 13.52 1.60 5.66
C TYR A 24 12.00 1.81 5.58
N ASP A 25 11.54 2.75 4.75
CA ASP A 25 10.11 3.01 4.54
C ASP A 25 9.47 1.87 3.73
N THR A 26 10.20 1.29 2.78
CA THR A 26 9.75 0.10 2.04
C THR A 26 9.62 -1.11 2.96
N LEU A 27 10.56 -1.31 3.90
CA LEU A 27 10.45 -2.37 4.91
C LEU A 27 9.23 -2.16 5.83
N LYS A 28 9.04 -0.95 6.35
CA LYS A 28 7.86 -0.62 7.19
C LYS A 28 6.55 -0.83 6.43
N PHE A 29 6.51 -0.50 5.15
CA PHE A 29 5.35 -0.76 4.31
C PHE A 29 5.07 -2.26 4.20
N ALA A 30 6.09 -3.06 3.85
CA ALA A 30 5.96 -4.51 3.71
C ALA A 30 5.50 -5.18 5.01
N LEU A 31 6.07 -4.78 6.16
CA LEU A 31 5.67 -5.32 7.47
C LEU A 31 4.21 -5.02 7.81
N ARG A 32 3.73 -3.81 7.54
CA ARG A 32 2.30 -3.47 7.76
C ARG A 32 1.40 -4.28 6.83
N GLN A 33 1.79 -4.45 5.58
CA GLN A 33 1.03 -5.25 4.61
C GLN A 33 0.95 -6.71 5.02
N GLN A 34 2.06 -7.28 5.52
CA GLN A 34 2.10 -8.63 6.06
C GLN A 34 1.19 -8.77 7.28
N GLN A 35 1.33 -7.87 8.26
CA GLN A 35 0.50 -7.89 9.47
C GLN A 35 -1.01 -7.84 9.15
N ILE A 36 -1.43 -6.93 8.26
CA ILE A 36 -2.84 -6.86 7.83
C ILE A 36 -3.28 -8.15 7.15
N THR A 37 -2.43 -8.72 6.29
CA THR A 37 -2.75 -9.97 5.57
C THR A 37 -2.97 -11.12 6.56
N ASP A 38 -2.09 -11.27 7.53
CA ASP A 38 -2.15 -12.33 8.55
C ASP A 38 -3.39 -12.17 9.45
N ASP A 39 -3.66 -10.95 9.90
CA ASP A 39 -4.81 -10.66 10.76
C ASP A 39 -6.15 -10.88 10.01
N LEU A 40 -6.22 -10.51 8.72
CA LEU A 40 -7.38 -10.79 7.88
C LEU A 40 -7.56 -12.29 7.63
N ARG A 41 -6.47 -13.01 7.37
CA ARG A 41 -6.49 -14.46 7.22
C ARG A 41 -7.06 -15.13 8.47
N GLN A 42 -6.58 -14.73 9.64
CA GLN A 42 -7.06 -15.27 10.91
C GLN A 42 -8.53 -14.92 11.16
N LYS A 43 -8.91 -13.63 11.02
CA LYS A 43 -10.27 -13.15 11.25
C LYS A 43 -11.29 -13.85 10.35
N CYS A 44 -10.95 -14.03 9.08
CA CYS A 44 -11.86 -14.58 8.08
C CYS A 44 -11.66 -16.07 7.82
N GLN A 45 -10.83 -16.73 8.64
CA GLN A 45 -10.55 -18.17 8.58
C GLN A 45 -10.15 -18.64 7.16
N ILE A 46 -9.37 -17.82 6.45
CA ILE A 46 -8.96 -18.12 5.08
C ILE A 46 -7.93 -19.25 5.09
N LEU A 47 -8.15 -20.25 4.24
CA LEU A 47 -7.29 -21.42 4.16
C LEU A 47 -5.82 -21.04 3.85
N PRO A 48 -4.83 -21.70 4.47
CA PRO A 48 -3.41 -21.45 4.19
C PRO A 48 -3.01 -21.66 2.72
N ALA A 49 -3.77 -22.47 1.98
CA ALA A 49 -3.59 -22.68 0.54
C ALA A 49 -3.85 -21.42 -0.31
N VAL A 50 -4.63 -20.47 0.22
CA VAL A 50 -4.87 -19.18 -0.44
C VAL A 50 -3.65 -18.29 -0.24
N SER A 51 -2.94 -18.01 -1.34
CA SER A 51 -1.82 -17.08 -1.34
C SER A 51 -2.20 -15.70 -0.81
N ASP A 52 -1.26 -15.02 -0.17
CA ASP A 52 -1.43 -13.66 0.35
C ASP A 52 -1.93 -12.70 -0.74
N GLU A 53 -1.42 -12.83 -1.97
CA GLU A 53 -1.84 -11.99 -3.07
C GLU A 53 -3.30 -12.24 -3.44
N LYS A 54 -3.70 -13.52 -3.56
CA LYS A 54 -5.10 -13.86 -3.82
C LYS A 54 -6.02 -13.34 -2.71
N LEU A 55 -5.63 -13.49 -1.45
CA LEU A 55 -6.35 -12.95 -0.29
C LEU A 55 -6.56 -11.44 -0.45
N ARG A 56 -5.49 -10.67 -0.64
CA ARG A 56 -5.58 -9.20 -0.79
C ARG A 56 -6.49 -8.80 -1.95
N GLN A 57 -6.36 -9.49 -3.09
CA GLN A 57 -7.22 -9.26 -4.26
C GLN A 57 -8.69 -9.54 -3.94
N THR A 58 -9.01 -10.56 -3.12
CA THR A 58 -10.40 -10.82 -2.73
C THR A 58 -10.99 -9.66 -1.93
N PHE A 59 -10.26 -9.08 -0.97
CA PHE A 59 -10.77 -7.93 -0.19
C PHE A 59 -10.90 -6.64 -1.01
N ILE A 60 -10.08 -6.46 -2.06
CA ILE A 60 -10.13 -5.29 -2.94
C ILE A 60 -11.21 -5.44 -4.02
N ASN A 61 -11.48 -6.67 -4.47
CA ASN A 61 -12.40 -6.94 -5.58
C ASN A 61 -13.78 -7.46 -5.15
N ASP A 62 -14.04 -7.62 -3.84
CA ASP A 62 -15.37 -8.00 -3.33
C ASP A 62 -16.37 -6.87 -3.56
N LYS A 63 -17.09 -6.92 -4.70
CA LYS A 63 -18.04 -5.88 -5.13
C LYS A 63 -19.12 -5.55 -4.08
N GLN A 64 -19.48 -6.49 -3.22
CA GLN A 64 -20.54 -6.28 -2.24
C GLN A 64 -20.07 -5.38 -1.09
N ASN A 65 -18.81 -5.51 -0.66
CA ASN A 65 -18.26 -4.80 0.50
C ASN A 65 -17.06 -3.90 0.16
N MET A 66 -16.76 -3.73 -1.12
CA MET A 66 -15.54 -3.07 -1.62
C MET A 66 -15.31 -1.70 -0.97
N GLU A 67 -16.29 -0.80 -1.04
CA GLU A 67 -16.14 0.57 -0.53
C GLU A 67 -15.91 0.59 0.99
N GLN A 68 -16.68 -0.19 1.74
CA GLN A 68 -16.56 -0.29 3.19
C GLN A 68 -15.23 -0.91 3.60
N ASN A 69 -14.83 -2.02 2.98
CA ASN A 69 -13.57 -2.70 3.28
C ASN A 69 -12.38 -1.81 2.90
N GLN A 70 -12.43 -1.11 1.77
CA GLN A 70 -11.38 -0.19 1.35
C GLN A 70 -11.24 0.97 2.35
N ALA A 71 -12.34 1.59 2.78
CA ALA A 71 -12.31 2.66 3.78
C ALA A 71 -11.77 2.16 5.13
N THR A 72 -12.22 0.99 5.57
CA THR A 72 -11.82 0.37 6.85
C THR A 72 -10.34 -0.02 6.84
N LEU A 73 -9.85 -0.66 5.78
CA LEU A 73 -8.45 -1.04 5.63
C LEU A 73 -7.54 0.18 5.51
N LYS A 74 -7.98 1.23 4.80
CA LYS A 74 -7.23 2.50 4.75
C LYS A 74 -7.09 3.12 6.15
N ALA A 75 -8.16 3.09 6.96
CA ALA A 75 -8.11 3.55 8.34
C ALA A 75 -7.21 2.66 9.23
N ALA A 76 -7.24 1.34 9.05
CA ALA A 76 -6.36 0.41 9.74
C ALA A 76 -4.88 0.67 9.42
N VAL A 77 -4.55 0.88 8.14
CA VAL A 77 -3.19 1.27 7.71
C VAL A 77 -2.77 2.58 8.38
N GLN A 78 -3.66 3.56 8.47
CA GLN A 78 -3.35 4.83 9.12
C GLN A 78 -3.12 4.66 10.63
N ALA A 79 -3.88 3.80 11.29
CA ALA A 79 -3.65 3.47 12.70
C ALA A 79 -2.27 2.82 12.92
N LEU A 80 -1.86 1.87 12.06
CA LEU A 80 -0.50 1.29 12.10
C LEU A 80 0.60 2.32 11.83
N LYS A 81 0.36 3.29 10.95
CA LYS A 81 1.29 4.41 10.73
C LYS A 81 1.43 5.29 11.97
N ASN A 82 0.34 5.48 12.70
CA ASN A 82 0.27 6.25 13.94
C ASN A 82 0.68 5.45 15.19
N GLN A 83 1.06 4.17 15.04
CA GLN A 83 1.33 3.24 16.15
C GLN A 83 0.15 3.05 17.12
N ASP A 84 -1.07 3.30 16.63
CA ASP A 84 -2.32 3.15 17.40
C ASP A 84 -2.86 1.73 17.25
N ASN A 85 -2.28 0.80 18.01
CA ASN A 85 -2.67 -0.60 18.00
C ASN A 85 -4.14 -0.85 18.44
N PRO A 86 -4.70 -0.15 19.44
CA PRO A 86 -6.13 -0.25 19.75
C PRO A 86 -7.03 0.10 18.55
N ALA A 87 -6.82 1.26 17.93
CA ALA A 87 -7.62 1.66 16.76
C ALA A 87 -7.42 0.70 15.60
N TYR A 88 -6.20 0.22 15.37
CA TYR A 88 -5.92 -0.80 14.36
C TYR A 88 -6.78 -2.06 14.54
N ARG A 89 -6.77 -2.65 15.74
CA ARG A 89 -7.57 -3.86 16.04
C ARG A 89 -9.05 -3.62 15.86
N GLU A 90 -9.54 -2.46 16.28
CA GLU A 90 -10.94 -2.07 16.10
C GLU A 90 -11.33 -2.00 14.61
N ARG A 91 -10.48 -1.38 13.77
CA ARG A 91 -10.73 -1.31 12.32
C ARG A 91 -10.69 -2.68 11.67
N VAL A 92 -9.70 -3.53 11.98
CA VAL A 92 -9.63 -4.89 11.41
C VAL A 92 -10.86 -5.71 11.80
N ALA A 93 -11.37 -5.57 13.03
CA ALA A 93 -12.58 -6.25 13.47
C ALA A 93 -13.83 -5.89 12.63
N GLN A 94 -13.90 -4.64 12.13
CA GLN A 94 -14.98 -4.12 11.30
C GLN A 94 -14.91 -4.52 9.82
N VAL A 95 -13.80 -5.12 9.38
CA VAL A 95 -13.68 -5.62 8.00
C VAL A 95 -14.70 -6.74 7.77
N VAL A 96 -15.44 -6.66 6.67
CA VAL A 96 -16.39 -7.69 6.26
C VAL A 96 -15.62 -8.77 5.51
N CYS A 97 -15.76 -10.01 5.97
CA CYS A 97 -15.11 -11.15 5.33
C CYS A 97 -15.79 -11.44 3.98
N PRO A 98 -15.01 -11.56 2.89
CA PRO A 98 -15.55 -11.90 1.59
C PRO A 98 -16.12 -13.33 1.59
N PRO A 99 -17.01 -13.68 0.64
CA PRO A 99 -17.46 -15.05 0.47
C PRO A 99 -16.25 -15.96 0.24
N GLN A 100 -16.18 -17.07 0.97
CA GLN A 100 -15.13 -18.06 0.79
C GLN A 100 -15.29 -18.65 -0.61
N THR A 101 -14.30 -18.43 -1.47
CA THR A 101 -14.27 -19.07 -2.79
C THR A 101 -13.53 -20.39 -2.61
N GLU A 102 -14.24 -21.50 -2.81
CA GLU A 102 -13.70 -22.86 -2.85
C GLU A 102 -12.65 -23.01 -3.97
#